data_AF-A0A914XZL1-F1
#
_entry.id   AF-A0A914XZL1-F1
#
_cell.length_a   1.000
_cell.length_b   1.000
_cell.length_c   1.000
_cell.angle_alpha   90.00
_cell.angle_beta   90.00
_cell.angle_gamma   90.00
#
_symmetry.space_group_name_H-M   'P 1'
#
loop_
_entity.id
_entity.type
_entity.pdbx_description
1 polymer ?
#
loop_
_entity_poly.entity_id
_entity_poly.type
_entity_poly.pdbx_seq_one_letter_code
_entity_poly.pdbx_strand_id
1 'polypeptide(L)'
;MDASRVMYDSQTASEQFFIHVNELRESLDALQKRIHNLQQKQTTILSETVVRPEDKIQLEDLMDDIKKHIRSLKPRVKQIEVDLARDEASGIRKTQCERLRSQLNDMMMLFNQTQIEYKSRVSSM
;
A
#
# COMPACT_ATOMS: atom_id res chain seq x y z
N MET A 1 -21.15 -28.27 -23.56
CA MET A 1 -20.98 -27.02 -22.79
C MET A 1 -21.02 -25.87 -23.78
N ASP A 2 -21.88 -24.88 -23.54
CA ASP A 2 -22.17 -23.78 -24.46
C ASP A 2 -21.02 -22.75 -24.46
N ALA A 3 -20.44 -22.48 -25.64
CA ALA A 3 -19.33 -21.55 -25.81
C ALA A 3 -19.70 -20.11 -25.43
N SER A 4 -20.97 -19.73 -25.58
CA SER A 4 -21.45 -18.39 -25.21
C SER A 4 -21.41 -18.15 -23.70
N ARG A 5 -21.61 -19.20 -22.90
CA ARG A 5 -21.54 -19.12 -21.43
C ARG A 5 -20.10 -18.96 -20.93
N VAL A 6 -19.15 -19.69 -21.52
CA VAL A 6 -17.72 -19.61 -21.16
C VAL A 6 -17.12 -18.24 -21.50
N MET A 7 -17.51 -17.62 -22.61
CA MET A 7 -17.04 -16.28 -22.97
C MET A 7 -17.60 -15.19 -22.07
N TYR A 8 -18.87 -15.29 -21.67
CA TYR A 8 -19.48 -14.35 -20.72
C TYR A 8 -18.80 -14.42 -19.35
N ASP A 9 -18.58 -15.62 -18.82
CA ASP A 9 -17.94 -15.83 -17.51
C ASP A 9 -16.49 -15.27 -17.49
N SER A 10 -15.75 -15.41 -18.60
CA SER A 10 -14.39 -14.86 -18.75
C SER A 10 -14.36 -13.33 -18.81
N GLN A 11 -15.32 -12.72 -19.51
CA GLN A 11 -15.46 -11.27 -19.60
C GLN A 11 -15.74 -10.65 -18.22
N THR A 12 -16.66 -11.25 -17.46
CA THR A 12 -16.98 -10.80 -16.09
C THR A 12 -15.81 -10.94 -15.13
N ALA A 13 -15.05 -12.04 -15.21
CA ALA A 13 -13.84 -12.24 -14.40
C ALA A 13 -12.75 -11.19 -14.70
N SER A 14 -12.60 -10.81 -15.98
CA SER A 14 -11.67 -9.77 -16.42
C SER A 14 -12.05 -8.39 -15.86
N GLU A 15 -13.34 -8.03 -15.92
CA GLU A 15 -13.85 -6.76 -15.39
C GLU A 15 -13.67 -6.65 -13.87
N GLN A 16 -13.99 -7.72 -13.13
CA GLN A 16 -13.78 -7.77 -11.68
C GLN A 16 -12.31 -7.62 -11.30
N PHE A 17 -11.40 -8.23 -12.06
CA PHE A 17 -9.96 -8.04 -11.86
C PHE A 17 -9.56 -6.58 -11.97
N PHE A 18 -10.00 -5.86 -13.00
CA PHE A 18 -9.62 -4.45 -13.19
C PHE A 18 -10.21 -3.54 -12.11
N ILE A 19 -11.42 -3.81 -11.62
CA ILE A 19 -12.02 -3.10 -10.50
C ILE A 19 -11.15 -3.29 -9.25
N HIS A 20 -10.80 -4.53 -8.89
CA HIS A 20 -9.96 -4.81 -7.73
C HIS A 20 -8.57 -4.17 -7.83
N VAL A 21 -7.97 -4.17 -9.02
CA VAL A 21 -6.69 -3.49 -9.27
C VAL A 21 -6.83 -1.98 -9.06
N ASN A 22 -7.92 -1.37 -9.53
CA ASN A 22 -8.13 0.06 -9.35
C ASN A 22 -8.29 0.45 -7.87
N GLU A 23 -9.12 -0.29 -7.13
CA GLU A 23 -9.30 -0.08 -5.69
C GLU A 23 -7.99 -0.22 -4.90
N LEU A 24 -7.15 -1.19 -5.30
CA LEU A 24 -5.83 -1.37 -4.69
C LEU A 24 -4.88 -0.21 -4.99
N ARG A 25 -4.90 0.33 -6.21
CA ARG A 25 -4.12 1.52 -6.54
C ARG A 25 -4.54 2.72 -5.71
N GLU A 26 -5.84 2.97 -5.60
CA GLU A 26 -6.35 4.06 -4.75
C GLU A 26 -5.93 3.88 -3.28
N SER A 27 -5.96 2.63 -2.79
CA SER A 27 -5.50 2.31 -1.44
C SER A 27 -3.98 2.50 -1.26
N LEU A 28 -3.18 2.19 -2.29
CA LEU A 28 -1.73 2.41 -2.31
C LEU A 28 -1.38 3.91 -2.35
N ASP A 29 -2.10 4.69 -3.15
CA ASP A 29 -1.95 6.15 -3.21
C ASP A 29 -2.30 6.79 -1.86
N ALA A 30 -3.35 6.28 -1.18
CA ALA A 30 -3.71 6.70 0.17
C ALA A 30 -2.59 6.35 1.17
N LEU A 31 -2.01 5.16 1.10
CA LEU A 31 -0.87 4.76 1.93
C LEU A 31 0.35 5.68 1.70
N GLN A 32 0.65 6.01 0.44
CA GLN A 32 1.74 6.91 0.09
C GLN A 32 1.54 8.30 0.71
N LYS A 33 0.33 8.86 0.61
CA LYS A 33 -0.02 10.15 1.25
C LYS A 33 0.17 10.12 2.76
N ARG A 34 -0.21 9.02 3.42
CA ARG A 34 -0.02 8.85 4.88
C ARG A 34 1.46 8.82 5.25
N ILE A 35 2.29 8.10 4.49
CA ILE A 35 3.75 8.07 4.70
C ILE A 35 4.35 9.47 4.50
N HIS A 36 3.89 10.23 3.50
CA HIS A 36 4.33 11.60 3.29
C HIS A 36 3.94 12.52 4.48
N ASN A 37 2.71 12.43 4.96
CA ASN A 37 2.25 13.20 6.12
C ASN A 37 3.06 12.87 7.38
N LEU A 38 3.42 11.59 7.55
CA LEU A 38 4.30 11.16 8.62
C LEU A 38 5.69 11.83 8.52
N GLN A 39 6.30 11.85 7.34
CA GLN A 39 7.60 12.52 7.11
C GLN A 39 7.52 14.02 7.42
N GLN A 40 6.45 14.69 7.00
CA GLN A 40 6.23 16.11 7.30
C GLN A 40 6.12 16.34 8.81
N LYS A 41 5.30 15.55 9.50
CA LYS A 41 5.12 15.65 10.95
C LYS A 41 6.43 15.44 11.70
N GLN A 42 7.21 14.44 11.32
CA GLN A 42 8.54 14.18 11.87
C GLN A 42 9.49 15.35 11.66
N THR A 43 9.49 15.95 10.46
CA THR A 43 10.31 17.12 10.14
C THR A 43 9.90 18.32 11.00
N THR A 44 8.60 18.56 11.17
CA THR A 44 8.09 19.60 12.07
C THR A 44 8.56 19.38 13.51
N ILE A 45 8.39 18.17 14.05
CA ILE A 45 8.81 17.85 15.42
C ILE A 45 10.31 18.08 15.63
N LEU A 46 11.16 17.64 14.68
CA LEU A 46 12.61 17.84 14.76
C LEU A 46 13.03 19.32 14.68
N SER A 47 12.18 20.18 14.12
CA SER A 47 12.44 21.63 14.02
C SER A 47 11.95 22.42 15.24
N GLU A 48 11.08 21.84 16.07
CA GLU A 48 10.56 22.50 17.26
C GLU A 48 11.55 22.44 18.42
N THR A 49 11.73 23.56 19.13
CA THR A 49 12.59 23.63 20.32
C THR A 49 12.02 22.84 21.50
N VAL A 50 10.70 22.68 21.55
CA VAL A 50 10.00 21.90 22.58
C VAL A 50 8.91 21.08 21.90
N VAL A 51 8.98 19.75 22.02
CA VAL A 51 8.00 18.82 21.46
C VAL A 51 6.78 18.72 22.37
N ARG A 52 5.58 18.98 21.85
CA ARG A 52 4.34 18.87 22.62
C ARG A 52 3.87 17.41 22.75
N PRO A 53 3.23 17.00 23.85
CA PRO A 53 2.66 15.66 24.00
C PRO A 53 1.69 15.29 22.88
N GLU A 54 0.89 16.24 22.41
CA GLU A 54 -0.09 16.05 21.34
C GLU A 54 0.58 15.68 20.00
N ASP A 55 1.77 16.20 19.74
CA ASP A 55 2.51 15.86 18.51
C ASP A 55 3.03 14.43 18.52
N LYS A 56 3.36 13.90 19.71
CA LYS A 56 3.73 12.48 19.88
C LYS A 56 2.54 11.56 19.64
N ILE A 57 1.38 11.89 20.21
CA ILE A 57 0.14 11.11 20.01
C ILE A 57 -0.22 11.06 18.52
N GLN A 58 -0.24 12.22 17.85
CA GLN A 58 -0.55 12.27 16.42
C GLN A 58 0.46 11.49 15.57
N LEU A 59 1.74 11.50 15.95
CA LEU A 59 2.79 10.74 15.29
C LEU A 59 2.55 9.24 15.43
N GLU A 60 2.25 8.76 16.64
CA GLU A 60 1.93 7.36 16.94
C GLU A 60 0.69 6.90 16.17
N ASP A 61 -0.37 7.72 16.15
CA ASP A 61 -1.60 7.45 15.41
C ASP A 61 -1.34 7.28 13.90
N LEU A 62 -0.55 8.18 13.30
CA LEU A 62 -0.15 8.08 11.89
C LEU A 62 0.63 6.80 11.61
N MET A 63 1.58 6.44 12.49
CA MET A 63 2.36 5.21 12.35
C MET A 63 1.49 3.96 12.40
N ASP A 64 0.55 3.91 13.33
CA ASP A 64 -0.34 2.76 13.49
C ASP A 64 -1.36 2.64 12.37
N ASP A 65 -1.86 3.77 11.87
CA ASP A 65 -2.74 3.81 10.72
C ASP A 65 -2.05 3.32 9.43
N ILE A 66 -0.79 3.72 9.18
CA ILE A 66 0.02 3.19 8.08
C ILE A 66 0.20 1.67 8.23
N LYS A 67 0.56 1.17 9.42
CA LYS A 67 0.70 -0.27 9.67
C LYS A 67 -0.60 -1.02 9.38
N LYS A 68 -1.75 -0.47 9.79
CA LYS A 68 -3.08 -1.05 9.52
C LYS A 68 -3.37 -1.11 8.02
N HIS A 69 -3.08 -0.03 7.28
CA HIS A 69 -3.25 -0.02 5.81
C HIS A 69 -2.36 -1.06 5.13
N ILE A 70 -1.08 -1.17 5.50
CA ILE A 70 -0.17 -2.20 4.98
C ILE A 70 -0.69 -3.62 5.27
N ARG A 71 -1.17 -3.87 6.50
CA ARG A 71 -1.73 -5.17 6.90
C ARG A 71 -2.99 -5.53 6.12
N SER A 72 -3.79 -4.54 5.72
CA SER A 72 -4.97 -4.72 4.86
C SER A 72 -4.59 -4.96 3.39
N LEU A 73 -3.56 -4.27 2.88
CA LEU A 73 -3.16 -4.35 1.48
C LEU A 73 -2.44 -5.65 1.12
N LYS A 74 -1.55 -6.14 2.00
CA LYS A 74 -0.80 -7.39 1.78
C LYS A 74 -1.66 -8.59 1.37
N PRO A 75 -2.71 -8.97 2.12
CA PRO A 75 -3.52 -10.13 1.75
C PRO A 75 -4.30 -9.91 0.45
N ARG A 76 -4.76 -8.68 0.17
CA ARG A 76 -5.48 -8.36 -1.08
C ARG A 76 -4.59 -8.49 -2.31
N VAL A 77 -3.37 -7.95 -2.28
CA VAL A 77 -2.39 -8.12 -3.37
C VAL A 77 -2.05 -9.61 -3.55
N LYS A 78 -1.82 -10.34 -2.46
CA LYS A 78 -1.55 -11.78 -2.50
C LYS A 78 -2.71 -12.59 -3.06
N GLN A 79 -3.95 -12.20 -2.77
CA GLN A 79 -5.13 -12.89 -3.32
C GLN A 79 -5.17 -12.78 -4.84
N ILE A 80 -4.91 -11.59 -5.40
CA ILE A 80 -4.82 -11.40 -6.85
C ILE A 80 -3.71 -12.26 -7.46
N GLU A 81 -2.55 -12.36 -6.81
CA GLU A 81 -1.47 -13.23 -7.27
C GLU A 81 -1.90 -14.71 -7.35
N VAL A 82 -2.61 -15.20 -6.32
CA VAL A 82 -3.11 -16.58 -6.27
C VAL A 82 -4.15 -16.84 -7.35
N ASP A 83 -5.07 -15.89 -7.57
CA ASP A 83 -6.11 -16.01 -8.59
C ASP A 83 -5.50 -16.01 -10.00
N LEU A 84 -4.50 -15.15 -10.25
CA LEU A 84 -3.79 -15.12 -11.54
C LEU A 84 -2.91 -16.34 -11.81
N ALA A 85 -2.45 -17.04 -10.77
CA ALA A 85 -1.66 -18.27 -10.92
C ALA A 85 -2.52 -19.48 -11.32
N ARG A 86 -3.83 -19.43 -11.05
CA ARG A 86 -4.79 -20.50 -11.37
C ARG A 86 -5.37 -20.37 -12.77
N ASP A 87 -5.33 -19.18 -13.34
CA ASP A 87 -5.80 -18.87 -14.69
C ASP A 87 -4.65 -18.87 -15.71
N GLU A 88 -4.93 -19.19 -16.98
CA GLU A 88 -4.08 -18.78 -18.12
C GLU A 88 -4.20 -17.26 -18.34
N ALA A 89 -3.83 -16.48 -17.33
CA ALA A 89 -4.01 -15.05 -17.32
C ALA A 89 -3.15 -14.36 -18.40
N SER A 90 -3.77 -13.41 -19.10
CA SER A 90 -3.09 -12.59 -20.11
C SER A 90 -1.89 -11.83 -19.51
N GLY A 91 -0.88 -11.55 -20.33
CA GLY A 91 0.33 -10.83 -19.88
C GLY A 91 0.03 -9.51 -19.18
N ILE A 92 -1.02 -8.80 -19.61
CA ILE A 92 -1.46 -7.54 -19.00
C ILE A 92 -1.83 -7.73 -17.52
N ARG A 93 -2.61 -8.75 -17.17
CA ARG A 93 -3.03 -8.99 -15.78
C ARG A 93 -1.84 -9.30 -14.87
N LYS A 94 -0.89 -10.10 -15.38
CA LYS A 94 0.37 -10.41 -14.68
C LYS A 94 1.19 -9.15 -14.42
N THR A 95 1.40 -8.31 -15.44
CA THR A 95 2.12 -7.05 -15.30
C THR A 95 1.46 -6.10 -14.31
N GLN A 96 0.12 -6.01 -14.28
CA GLN A 96 -0.57 -5.16 -13.29
C GLN A 96 -0.36 -5.66 -11.86
N CYS A 97 -0.40 -6.97 -11.65
CA CYS A 97 -0.15 -7.57 -10.35
C CYS A 97 1.29 -7.35 -9.87
N GLU A 98 2.27 -7.55 -10.75
CA GLU A 98 3.69 -7.28 -10.47
C GLU A 98 3.92 -5.82 -10.07
N ARG A 99 3.26 -4.89 -10.76
CA ARG A 99 3.30 -3.46 -10.44
C ARG A 99 2.73 -3.16 -9.05
N LEU A 100 1.54 -3.69 -8.73
CA LEU A 100 0.93 -3.53 -7.41
C LEU A 100 1.84 -4.06 -6.29
N ARG A 101 2.46 -5.22 -6.51
CA ARG A 101 3.41 -5.83 -5.57
C ARG A 101 4.64 -4.95 -5.38
N SER A 102 5.24 -4.45 -6.46
CA SER A 102 6.39 -3.55 -6.39
C SER A 102 6.03 -2.30 -5.60
N GLN A 103 4.92 -1.64 -5.94
CA GLN A 103 4.48 -0.42 -5.26
C GLN A 103 4.25 -0.65 -3.76
N LEU A 104 3.62 -1.75 -3.36
CA LEU A 104 3.44 -2.06 -1.93
C LEU A 104 4.78 -2.26 -1.21
N ASN A 105 5.71 -2.98 -1.83
CA ASN A 105 7.04 -3.20 -1.26
C ASN A 105 7.82 -1.87 -1.14
N ASP A 106 7.77 -1.03 -2.16
CA ASP A 106 8.41 0.28 -2.16
C ASP A 106 7.86 1.17 -1.03
N MET A 107 6.54 1.18 -0.83
CA MET A 107 5.92 1.91 0.29
C MET A 107 6.32 1.35 1.65
N MET A 108 6.43 0.02 1.78
CA MET A 108 6.92 -0.59 3.02
C MET A 108 8.38 -0.24 3.31
N MET A 109 9.24 -0.27 2.29
CA MET A 109 10.64 0.14 2.43
C MET A 109 10.76 1.61 2.79
N LEU A 110 10.01 2.49 2.12
CA LEU A 110 9.99 3.93 2.40
C LEU A 110 9.52 4.22 3.83
N PHE A 111 8.46 3.54 4.30
CA PHE A 111 7.99 3.67 5.67
C PHE A 111 9.05 3.23 6.68
N ASN A 112 9.69 2.07 6.47
CA ASN A 112 10.74 1.59 7.35
C ASN A 112 11.94 2.55 7.38
N GLN A 113 12.37 3.04 6.22
CA GLN A 113 13.47 3.99 6.10
C GLN A 113 13.16 5.30 6.83
N THR A 114 11.96 5.85 6.62
CA THR A 114 11.45 7.05 7.31
C THR A 114 11.50 6.89 8.84
N GLN A 115 11.11 5.72 9.35
CA GLN A 115 11.15 5.42 10.78
C GLN A 115 12.58 5.34 11.34
N ILE A 116 13.48 4.66 10.63
CA ILE A 116 14.90 4.54 11.01
C ILE A 116 15.56 5.91 11.05
N GLU A 117 15.35 6.73 10.02
CA GLU A 117 15.91 8.07 9.93
C GLU A 117 15.44 8.97 11.06
N TYR A 118 14.13 8.99 11.33
CA TYR A 118 13.59 9.77 12.43
C TYR A 118 14.15 9.33 13.78
N LYS A 119 14.17 8.02 14.05
CA LYS A 119 14.74 7.47 15.30
C LYS A 119 16.22 7.84 15.46
N SER A 120 16.99 7.74 14.38
CA SER A 120 18.41 8.12 14.36
C SER A 120 18.59 9.59 14.74
N ARG A 121 17.83 10.49 14.10
CA ARG A 121 17.89 11.93 14.38
C ARG A 121 17.50 12.26 15.82
N VAL A 122 16.40 11.70 16.32
CA VAL A 122 15.95 11.87 17.71
C VAL A 122 17.00 11.36 18.71
N SER A 123 17.73 10.29 18.38
CA SER A 123 18.76 9.73 19.26
C SER A 123 20.08 10.50 19.23
N SER A 124 20.29 11.33 18.21
CA SER A 124 21.49 12.17 18.04
C SER A 124 21.33 13.61 18.54
N MET A 125 20.11 14.00 18.93
CA MET A 125 19.79 15.27 19.59
C MET A 125 19.97 15.13 21.11
#